data_AF-A0A351F2K2-F1
#
_entry.id   AF-A0A351F2K2-F1
#
_cell.length_a   1.000
_cell.length_b   1.000
_cell.length_c   1.000
_cell.angle_alpha   90.00
_cell.angle_beta   90.00
_cell.angle_gamma   90.00
#
_symmetry.space_group_name_H-M   'P 1'
#
loop_
_entity.id
_entity.type
_entity.pdbx_description
1 polymer ?
#
loop_
_entity_poly.entity_id
_entity_poly.type
_entity_poly.pdbx_seq_one_letter_code
_entity_poly.pdbx_strand_id
1 'polypeptide(L)'
;MHEHHYSHYVKDAKNPLDFIFGALYLSYKTFISSQDMESCVFHPSCSTYAIESIQKKGYILGVINAFDRLTRCHPFAGPNYPYDEKSQRLYDPVD
;
A
#
# COMPACT_ATOMS: atom_id res chain seq x y z
N MET A 1 -13.71 4.97 12.04
CA MET A 1 -13.11 6.28 11.72
C MET A 1 -11.59 6.06 11.69
N HIS A 2 -11.06 5.55 10.58
CA HIS A 2 -9.64 5.21 10.47
C HIS A 2 -8.84 6.50 10.29
N GLU A 3 -8.18 6.92 11.36
CA GLU A 3 -7.37 8.14 11.41
C GLU A 3 -6.30 8.14 10.32
N HIS A 4 -6.13 9.31 9.73
CA HIS A 4 -5.27 9.60 8.60
C HIS A 4 -3.77 9.60 9.00
N HIS A 5 -3.27 8.46 9.50
CA HIS A 5 -1.87 8.19 9.87
C HIS A 5 -0.89 8.18 8.67
N TYR A 6 -1.31 8.69 7.51
CA TYR A 6 -0.50 8.74 6.28
C TYR A 6 0.35 10.02 6.19
N SER A 7 -0.07 11.08 6.88
CA SER A 7 0.53 12.43 6.82
C SER A 7 2.00 12.47 7.27
N HIS A 8 2.38 11.60 8.20
CA HIS A 8 3.75 11.55 8.70
C HIS A 8 4.74 10.97 7.70
N TYR A 9 4.30 10.10 6.78
CA TYR A 9 5.20 9.43 5.83
C TYR A 9 5.57 10.28 4.61
N VAL A 10 4.70 11.22 4.21
CA VAL A 10 4.98 12.16 3.10
C VAL A 10 6.00 13.22 3.52
N LYS A 11 6.14 13.49 4.83
CA LYS A 11 7.03 14.53 5.37
C LYS A 11 8.53 14.21 5.26
N ASP A 12 8.89 12.95 5.04
CA ASP A 12 10.30 12.53 4.86
C ASP A 12 10.79 12.63 3.40
N ALA A 13 9.99 13.19 2.49
CA ALA A 13 10.40 13.45 1.11
C ALA A 13 11.50 14.53 1.06
N LYS A 14 12.74 14.10 0.81
CA LYS A 14 13.92 14.99 0.75
C LYS A 14 14.11 15.67 -0.62
N ASN A 15 13.38 15.23 -1.66
CA ASN A 15 13.48 15.77 -3.02
C ASN A 15 12.14 16.37 -3.51
N PRO A 16 12.17 17.40 -4.37
CA PRO A 16 10.97 18.05 -4.90
C PRO A 16 10.11 17.11 -5.76
N LEU A 17 10.71 16.11 -6.39
CA LEU A 17 9.97 15.09 -7.15
C LEU A 17 9.20 14.14 -6.23
N ASP A 18 9.77 13.76 -5.08
CA ASP A 18 9.11 12.90 -4.09
C ASP A 18 7.85 13.58 -3.53
N PHE A 19 7.85 14.92 -3.42
CA PHE A 19 6.68 15.70 -3.03
C PHE A 19 5.59 15.69 -4.11
N ILE A 20 5.95 15.89 -5.38
CA ILE A 20 4.99 15.92 -6.50
C ILE A 20 4.34 14.54 -6.68
N PHE A 21 5.14 13.48 -6.67
CA PHE A 21 4.60 12.13 -6.77
C PHE A 21 3.84 11.73 -5.52
N GLY A 22 4.30 12.12 -4.33
CA GLY A 22 3.62 11.85 -3.06
C GLY A 22 2.24 12.52 -3.03
N ALA A 23 2.15 13.76 -3.50
CA ALA A 23 0.90 14.48 -3.66
C ALA A 23 -0.02 13.83 -4.72
N LEU A 24 0.55 13.33 -5.83
CA LEU A 24 -0.21 12.61 -6.86
C LEU A 24 -0.75 11.26 -6.34
N TYR A 25 0.06 10.53 -5.58
CA TYR A 25 -0.34 9.28 -4.92
C TYR A 25 -1.39 9.53 -3.84
N LEU A 26 -1.23 10.59 -3.03
CA LEU A 26 -2.19 10.93 -1.98
C LEU A 26 -3.51 11.41 -2.59
N SER A 27 -3.48 12.21 -3.66
CA SER A 27 -4.69 12.59 -4.39
C SER A 27 -5.37 11.38 -5.03
N TYR A 28 -4.63 10.50 -5.71
CA TYR A 28 -5.16 9.21 -6.18
C TYR A 28 -5.79 8.40 -5.04
N LYS A 29 -5.08 8.25 -3.91
CA LYS A 29 -5.59 7.54 -2.72
C LYS A 29 -6.84 8.20 -2.17
N THR A 30 -6.94 9.53 -2.13
CA THR A 30 -8.10 10.23 -1.56
C THR A 30 -9.31 10.13 -2.48
N PHE A 31 -9.10 10.16 -3.81
CA PHE A 31 -10.15 9.96 -4.81
C PHE A 31 -10.57 8.48 -4.97
N ILE A 32 -9.67 7.53 -4.69
CA ILE A 32 -9.90 6.07 -4.81
C ILE A 32 -10.05 5.38 -3.43
N SER A 33 -10.05 6.14 -2.33
CA SER A 33 -10.11 5.64 -0.94
C SER A 33 -11.35 4.79 -0.65
N SER A 34 -12.36 4.83 -1.51
CA SER A 34 -13.51 3.94 -1.43
C SER A 34 -13.19 2.46 -1.68
N GLN A 35 -11.97 2.11 -2.16
CA GLN A 35 -11.54 0.72 -2.38
C GLN A 35 -10.84 0.07 -1.17
N ASP A 36 -10.44 0.84 -0.15
CA ASP A 36 -9.88 0.28 1.11
C ASP A 36 -10.97 -0.30 2.03
N MET A 37 -12.24 -0.28 1.61
CA MET A 37 -13.35 -0.93 2.34
C MET A 37 -13.42 -2.42 1.94
N GLU A 38 -13.04 -3.30 2.86
CA GLU A 38 -13.24 -4.77 2.89
C GLU A 38 -12.69 -5.65 1.76
N SER A 39 -12.19 -5.11 0.65
CA SER A 39 -11.87 -5.91 -0.55
C SER A 39 -10.43 -6.45 -0.63
N CYS A 40 -9.45 -5.87 0.07
CA CYS A 40 -8.06 -6.33 -0.05
C CYS A 40 -7.90 -7.71 0.64
N VAL A 41 -7.53 -8.71 -0.17
CA VAL A 41 -7.37 -10.13 0.20
C VAL A 41 -6.09 -10.36 1.01
N PHE A 42 -5.17 -9.39 0.99
CA PHE A 42 -3.86 -9.48 1.62
C PHE A 42 -3.76 -8.77 2.98
N HIS A 43 -2.89 -9.29 3.84
CA HIS A 43 -2.46 -8.68 5.09
C HIS A 43 -0.92 -8.52 5.08
N PRO A 44 -0.37 -7.33 5.39
CA PRO A 44 -1.06 -6.05 5.61
C PRO A 44 -1.83 -5.58 4.35
N SER A 45 -2.76 -4.63 4.53
CA SER A 45 -3.57 -4.11 3.42
C SER A 45 -2.69 -3.50 2.33
N CYS A 46 -3.22 -3.44 1.11
CA CYS A 46 -2.57 -2.91 -0.08
C CYS A 46 -2.04 -1.47 0.14
N SER A 47 -2.81 -0.66 0.86
CA SER A 47 -2.47 0.71 1.26
C SER A 47 -1.37 0.77 2.33
N THR A 48 -1.39 -0.12 3.32
CA THR A 48 -0.33 -0.25 4.32
C THR A 48 0.97 -0.76 3.70
N TYR A 49 0.89 -1.77 2.83
CA TYR A 49 2.02 -2.32 2.08
C TYR A 49 2.71 -1.25 1.23
N ALA A 50 1.93 -0.40 0.56
CA ALA A 50 2.47 0.68 -0.26
C ALA A 50 3.29 1.67 0.57
N ILE A 51 2.78 2.04 1.75
CA ILE A 51 3.48 2.94 2.68
C ILE A 51 4.74 2.27 3.21
N GLU A 52 4.64 1.05 3.73
CA GLU A 52 5.79 0.29 4.23
C GLU A 52 6.87 0.09 3.16
N SER A 53 6.47 -0.15 1.90
CA SER A 53 7.39 -0.30 0.76
C SER A 53 8.12 1.01 0.46
N ILE A 54 7.43 2.14 0.48
CA ILE A 54 8.04 3.47 0.31
C ILE A 54 9.03 3.74 1.45
N GLN A 55 8.71 3.37 2.68
CA GLN A 55 9.59 3.56 3.82
C GLN A 55 10.85 2.69 3.78
N LYS A 56 10.70 1.40 3.45
CA LYS A 56 11.81 0.44 3.49
C LYS A 56 12.71 0.53 2.25
N LYS A 57 12.12 0.72 1.07
CA LYS A 57 12.82 0.66 -0.23
C LYS A 57 13.00 2.02 -0.90
N GLY A 58 12.44 3.08 -0.35
CA GLY A 58 12.43 4.40 -0.95
C GLY A 58 11.28 4.60 -1.93
N TYR A 59 11.09 5.85 -2.37
CA TYR A 59 9.88 6.27 -3.07
C TYR A 59 9.63 5.54 -4.40
N ILE A 60 10.66 5.45 -5.26
CA ILE A 60 10.54 4.83 -6.59
C ILE A 60 10.25 3.34 -6.48
N LEU A 61 11.07 2.59 -5.74
CA LEU A 61 10.88 1.15 -5.54
C LEU A 61 9.61 0.85 -4.75
N GLY A 62 9.25 1.71 -3.80
CA GLY A 62 8.03 1.60 -3.02
C GLY A 62 6.78 1.71 -3.87
N VAL A 63 6.73 2.69 -4.78
CA VAL A 63 5.61 2.85 -5.72
C VAL A 63 5.54 1.69 -6.72
N ILE A 64 6.67 1.21 -7.24
CA ILE A 64 6.69 0.05 -8.14
C ILE A 64 6.14 -1.19 -7.43
N ASN A 65 6.61 -1.50 -6.22
CA ASN A 65 6.13 -2.64 -5.44
C ASN A 65 4.65 -2.49 -5.04
N ALA A 66 4.21 -1.27 -4.69
CA ALA A 66 2.81 -1.00 -4.40
C ALA A 66 1.91 -1.25 -5.62
N PHE A 67 2.35 -0.81 -6.80
CA PHE A 67 1.60 -0.99 -8.04
C PHE A 67 1.52 -2.47 -8.44
N ASP A 68 2.65 -3.17 -8.35
CA ASP A 68 2.76 -4.62 -8.54
C ASP A 68 1.91 -5.42 -7.53
N ARG A 69 1.76 -4.94 -6.29
CA ARG A 69 0.84 -5.52 -5.30
C ARG A 69 -0.62 -5.31 -5.68
N LEU A 70 -0.97 -4.14 -6.19
CA LEU A 70 -2.34 -3.81 -6.61
C LEU A 70 -2.79 -4.68 -7.79
N THR A 71 -1.91 -4.99 -8.75
CA THR A 71 -2.25 -5.87 -9.88
C THR A 71 -2.54 -7.30 -9.44
N ARG A 72 -1.95 -7.76 -8.33
CA ARG A 72 -2.23 -9.06 -7.70
C ARG A 72 -3.41 -9.04 -6.75
N CYS A 73 -3.92 -7.87 -6.37
CA CYS A 73 -5.02 -7.76 -5.42
C CYS A 73 -6.36 -8.06 -6.12
N HIS A 74 -6.75 -9.32 -6.10
CA HIS A 74 -8.05 -9.78 -6.59
C HIS A 74 -8.48 -11.05 -5.83
N PRO A 75 -9.78 -11.34 -5.68
CA PRO A 75 -10.29 -12.49 -4.91
C PRO A 75 -9.71 -13.85 -5.35
N PHE A 76 -9.24 -13.95 -6.60
CA PHE A 76 -8.64 -15.17 -7.17
C PHE A 76 -7.11 -15.24 -7.03
N ALA A 77 -6.50 -14.40 -6.19
CA ALA A 77 -5.04 -14.35 -6.07
C ALA A 77 -4.41 -15.58 -5.35
N GLY A 78 -5.21 -16.39 -4.63
CA GLY A 78 -4.71 -17.47 -3.77
C GLY A 78 -4.72 -18.85 -4.45
N PRO A 79 -3.53 -19.38 -4.81
CA PRO A 79 -2.93 -20.44 -3.97
C PRO A 79 -1.43 -20.29 -3.66
N ASN A 80 -0.73 -19.27 -4.18
CA ASN A 80 0.74 -19.18 -4.05
C ASN A 80 1.25 -18.39 -2.83
N TYR A 81 0.36 -17.76 -2.06
CA TYR A 81 0.72 -16.95 -0.89
C TYR A 81 0.35 -17.67 0.42
N PRO A 82 1.17 -17.56 1.47
CA PRO A 82 0.84 -18.14 2.78
C PRO A 82 -0.42 -17.49 3.34
N TYR A 83 -1.27 -18.27 4.02
CA TYR A 83 -2.49 -17.76 4.64
C TYR A 83 -2.23 -17.43 6.11
N ASP A 84 -2.67 -16.27 6.58
CA ASP A 84 -2.60 -15.88 7.98
C ASP A 84 -3.96 -16.12 8.66
N GLU A 85 -3.98 -17.09 9.57
CA GLU A 85 -5.16 -17.48 10.35
C GLU A 85 -5.70 -16.34 11.23
N LYS A 86 -4.83 -15.41 11.67
CA LYS A 86 -5.24 -14.33 12.58
C LYS A 86 -6.02 -13.23 11.87
N SER A 87 -5.62 -12.91 10.64
CA SER A 87 -6.23 -11.85 9.83
C SER A 87 -7.25 -12.38 8.81
N GLN A 88 -7.38 -13.71 8.71
CA GLN A 88 -8.16 -14.44 7.71
C GLN A 88 -7.88 -14.01 6.25
N ARG A 89 -6.63 -13.63 5.98
CA ARG A 89 -6.18 -13.03 4.72
C ARG A 89 -4.86 -13.65 4.26
N LEU A 90 -4.52 -13.49 2.98
CA LEU A 90 -3.23 -13.90 2.43
C LEU A 90 -2.12 -13.01 3.00
N TYR A 91 -1.03 -13.59 3.49
CA TYR A 91 0.09 -12.86 4.06
C TYR A 91 1.15 -12.58 3.00
N ASP A 92 1.52 -11.32 2.85
CA ASP A 92 2.59 -10.90 1.95
C ASP A 92 3.26 -9.63 2.55
N PRO A 93 4.37 -9.76 3.29
CA PRO A 93 5.06 -8.65 3.94
C PRO A 93 5.94 -7.86 2.96
N VAL A 94 6.28 -6.63 3.33
CA VAL A 94 7.32 -5.86 2.61
C VAL A 94 8.70 -6.36 3.06
N ASP A 95 9.30 -7.26 2.29
CA ASP A 95 10.72 -7.68 2.42
C ASP A 95 11.67 -6.69 1.75
#